data_AF-A0A2G8SIF2-F1
#
_entry.id   AF-A0A2G8SIF2-F1
#
_cell.length_a   1.000
_cell.length_b   1.000
_cell.length_c   1.000
_cell.angle_alpha   90.00
_cell.angle_beta   90.00
_cell.angle_gamma   90.00
#
_symmetry.space_group_name_H-M   'P 1'
#
loop_
_entity.id
_entity.type
_entity.pdbx_description
1 polymer ?
#
loop_
_entity_poly.entity_id
_entity_poly.type
_entity_poly.pdbx_seq_one_letter_code
_entity_poly.pdbx_strand_id
1 'polypeptide(L)'
;MYVDSDTLVRRNFDELFRLPYTFAAVPDVYVDAQGYVTAFNAGVLFLRPDSALFTDMVGKIATARYPAEQAEQAFLNQYFGAEALRLPYAYNGNLAIKKRTPQLWAALQDELRIMHFTMAKPFLQGDYDEVPMDQLEKNAAKVAHRKPAYKEEIAEWVEAWRETRRTYATKLAKCSAL
;
A
#
# COMPACT_ATOMS: atom_id res chain seq x y z
N MET A 1 6.53 3.29 -10.82
CA MET A 1 5.97 2.69 -9.59
C MET A 1 4.76 3.50 -9.19
N TYR A 2 3.62 2.84 -9.02
CA TYR A 2 2.47 3.36 -8.29
C TYR A 2 2.54 2.80 -6.87
N VAL A 3 2.23 3.65 -5.88
CA VAL A 3 2.35 3.33 -4.45
C VAL A 3 1.20 4.04 -3.73
N ASP A 4 0.39 3.28 -2.98
CA ASP A 4 -0.73 3.82 -2.20
C ASP A 4 -0.24 4.76 -1.10
N SER A 5 -1.10 5.73 -0.74
CA SER A 5 -0.80 6.75 0.26
C SER A 5 -0.72 6.22 1.70
N ASP A 6 -1.22 5.01 1.94
CA ASP A 6 -1.14 4.31 3.22
C ASP A 6 0.01 3.29 3.25
N THR A 7 1.10 3.59 2.53
CA THR A 7 2.34 2.82 2.58
C THR A 7 3.49 3.62 3.21
N LEU A 8 4.55 2.92 3.59
CA LEU A 8 5.81 3.49 4.04
C LEU A 8 6.98 2.78 3.38
N VAL A 9 7.82 3.53 2.67
CA VAL A 9 9.07 3.02 2.12
C VAL A 9 10.12 2.92 3.23
N ARG A 10 10.64 1.72 3.46
CA ARG A 10 11.66 1.43 4.48
C ARG A 10 13.08 1.37 3.90
N ARG A 11 13.21 0.92 2.65
CA ARG A 11 14.50 0.70 1.98
C ARG A 11 14.37 0.98 0.48
N ASN A 12 15.50 1.30 -0.15
CA ASN A 12 15.57 1.46 -1.60
C ASN A 12 15.10 0.18 -2.33
N PHE A 13 14.42 0.36 -3.46
CA PHE A 13 13.94 -0.71 -4.33
C PHE A 13 14.16 -0.37 -5.81
N ASP A 14 15.23 0.37 -6.13
CA ASP A 14 15.48 0.88 -7.47
C ASP A 14 15.73 -0.24 -8.50
N GLU A 15 16.06 -1.45 -8.04
CA GLU A 15 16.14 -2.64 -8.86
C GLU A 15 14.85 -2.93 -9.64
N LEU A 16 13.68 -2.55 -9.12
CA LEU A 16 12.40 -2.75 -9.82
C LEU A 16 12.33 -1.97 -11.13
N PHE A 17 13.01 -0.84 -11.25
CA PHE A 17 12.97 -0.02 -12.48
C PHE A 17 13.72 -0.65 -13.65
N ARG A 18 14.50 -1.72 -13.40
CA ARG A 18 15.22 -2.48 -14.44
C ARG A 18 14.42 -3.66 -15.00
N LEU A 19 13.24 -3.94 -14.44
CA LEU A 19 12.43 -5.08 -14.86
C LEU A 19 11.95 -4.94 -16.31
N PRO A 20 12.07 -5.97 -17.17
CA PRO A 20 11.64 -5.92 -18.57
C PRO A 20 10.15 -6.26 -18.78
N TYR A 21 9.29 -5.98 -17.80
CA TYR A 21 7.86 -6.33 -17.83
C TYR A 21 6.95 -5.10 -17.99
N THR A 22 5.70 -5.25 -18.40
CA THR A 22 4.77 -4.09 -18.46
C THR A 22 4.09 -3.82 -17.13
N PHE A 23 3.81 -4.89 -16.38
CA PHE A 23 3.07 -4.84 -15.12
C PHE A 23 3.63 -5.87 -14.13
N ALA A 24 3.83 -5.46 -12.87
CA ALA A 24 4.16 -6.37 -11.78
C ALA A 24 3.53 -5.90 -10.47
N ALA A 25 3.13 -6.86 -9.63
CA ALA A 25 2.51 -6.61 -8.35
C ALA A 25 2.81 -7.75 -7.39
N VAL A 26 2.62 -7.51 -6.09
CA VAL A 26 2.84 -8.51 -5.05
C VAL A 26 1.56 -9.31 -4.82
N PRO A 27 1.62 -10.67 -4.69
CA PRO A 27 0.47 -11.48 -4.29
C PRO A 27 -0.23 -10.93 -3.04
N ASP A 28 -1.57 -10.91 -3.04
CA ASP A 28 -2.31 -10.39 -1.89
C ASP A 28 -2.29 -11.38 -0.71
N VAL A 29 -2.47 -10.84 0.49
CA VAL A 29 -2.55 -11.62 1.72
C VAL A 29 -3.85 -11.28 2.44
N TYR A 30 -4.68 -12.30 2.61
CA TYR A 30 -5.92 -12.20 3.39
C TYR A 30 -5.73 -12.82 4.77
N VAL A 31 -6.46 -12.29 5.75
CA VAL A 31 -6.42 -12.74 7.16
C VAL A 31 -7.19 -14.04 7.40
N ASP A 32 -8.03 -14.44 6.45
CA ASP A 32 -8.82 -15.66 6.52
C ASP A 32 -8.02 -16.90 6.06
N ALA A 33 -8.67 -18.06 6.10
CA ALA A 33 -8.06 -19.34 5.72
C ALA A 33 -8.00 -19.54 4.19
N GLN A 34 -8.09 -18.47 3.38
CA GLN A 34 -7.85 -18.60 1.96
C GLN A 34 -6.46 -19.21 1.75
N GLY A 35 -6.42 -20.32 1.02
CA GLY A 35 -5.21 -21.09 0.78
C GLY A 35 -4.23 -20.33 -0.11
N TYR A 36 -3.86 -20.93 -1.23
CA TYR A 36 -3.04 -20.26 -2.23
C TYR A 36 -3.88 -19.26 -3.03
N VAL A 37 -3.39 -18.02 -3.14
CA VAL A 37 -4.05 -16.93 -3.85
C VAL A 37 -3.16 -16.49 -4.99
N THR A 38 -3.71 -16.42 -6.20
CA THR A 38 -3.02 -15.91 -7.39
C THR A 38 -3.23 -14.41 -7.60
N ALA A 39 -4.27 -13.85 -6.97
CA ALA A 39 -4.56 -12.43 -7.01
C ALA A 39 -3.45 -11.61 -6.31
N PHE A 40 -3.23 -10.40 -6.81
CA PHE A 40 -2.26 -9.45 -6.29
C PHE A 40 -2.93 -8.28 -5.57
N ASN A 41 -2.17 -7.65 -4.66
CA ASN A 41 -2.56 -6.42 -4.02
C ASN A 41 -2.27 -5.23 -4.94
N ALA A 42 -3.20 -4.29 -5.10
CA ALA A 42 -3.05 -3.15 -6.01
C ALA A 42 -2.34 -1.93 -5.40
N GLY A 43 -1.98 -1.97 -4.11
CA GLY A 43 -1.39 -0.82 -3.43
C GLY A 43 0.07 -0.53 -3.78
N VAL A 44 0.76 -1.47 -4.42
CA VAL A 44 2.09 -1.22 -5.01
C VAL A 44 2.17 -1.92 -6.35
N LEU A 45 2.34 -1.12 -7.41
CA LEU A 45 2.40 -1.61 -8.78
C LEU A 45 3.68 -1.10 -9.47
N PHE A 46 4.39 -2.02 -10.10
CA PHE A 46 5.28 -1.67 -11.20
C PHE A 46 4.44 -1.60 -12.47
N LEU A 47 4.54 -0.49 -13.20
CA LEU A 47 3.87 -0.30 -14.48
C LEU A 47 4.73 0.53 -15.44
N ARG A 48 4.59 0.25 -16.74
CA ARG A 48 5.07 1.12 -17.81
C ARG A 48 3.89 1.90 -18.38
N PRO A 49 3.90 3.24 -18.33
CA PRO A 49 2.83 4.04 -18.94
C PRO A 49 2.72 3.75 -20.44
N ASP A 50 1.51 3.45 -20.89
CA ASP A 50 1.18 3.19 -22.28
C ASP A 50 -0.24 3.70 -22.54
N SER A 51 -0.39 4.63 -23.48
CA SER A 51 -1.69 5.23 -23.81
C SER A 51 -2.66 4.24 -24.42
N ALA A 52 -2.20 3.31 -25.25
CA ALA A 52 -3.06 2.30 -25.85
C ALA A 52 -3.59 1.33 -24.78
N LEU A 53 -2.71 0.91 -23.87
CA LEU A 53 -3.08 0.10 -22.70
C LEU A 53 -4.10 0.83 -21.82
N PHE A 54 -3.87 2.11 -21.54
CA PHE A 54 -4.79 2.93 -20.75
C PHE A 54 -6.17 3.05 -21.41
N THR A 55 -6.23 3.40 -22.70
CA THR A 55 -7.50 3.51 -23.45
C THR A 55 -8.24 2.17 -23.48
N ASP A 56 -7.53 1.06 -23.66
CA ASP A 56 -8.13 -0.28 -23.64
C ASP A 56 -8.70 -0.64 -22.26
N MET A 57 -7.96 -0.38 -21.17
CA MET A 57 -8.45 -0.57 -19.80
C MET A 57 -9.71 0.25 -19.52
N VAL A 58 -9.71 1.55 -19.87
CA VAL A 58 -10.86 2.44 -19.69
C VAL A 58 -12.06 1.97 -20.52
N GLY A 59 -11.86 1.45 -21.74
CA GLY A 59 -12.93 0.89 -22.56
C GLY A 59 -13.56 -0.38 -21.97
N LYS A 60 -12.81 -1.14 -21.18
CA LYS A 60 -13.25 -2.42 -20.59
C LYS A 60 -13.84 -2.28 -19.18
N ILE A 61 -13.46 -1.26 -18.41
CA ILE A 61 -13.85 -1.13 -17.00
C ILE A 61 -15.37 -1.14 -16.80
N ALA A 62 -16.13 -0.51 -17.71
CA ALA A 62 -17.59 -0.41 -17.62
C ALA A 62 -18.33 -1.71 -17.96
N THR A 63 -17.68 -2.67 -18.64
CA THR A 63 -18.32 -3.91 -19.13
C THR A 63 -17.73 -5.17 -18.52
N ALA A 64 -16.55 -5.08 -17.90
CA ALA A 64 -15.92 -6.19 -17.20
C ALA A 64 -16.74 -6.60 -15.95
N ARG A 65 -16.67 -7.88 -15.61
CA ARG A 65 -17.37 -8.47 -14.46
C ARG A 65 -16.37 -8.85 -13.38
N TYR A 66 -16.28 -8.00 -12.37
CA TYR A 66 -15.42 -8.18 -11.21
C TYR A 66 -16.12 -7.67 -9.93
N PRO A 67 -15.70 -8.13 -8.74
CA PRO A 67 -16.20 -7.61 -7.47
C PRO A 67 -15.83 -6.13 -7.28
N ALA A 68 -16.75 -5.22 -7.59
CA ALA A 68 -16.51 -3.77 -7.57
C ALA A 68 -16.22 -3.21 -6.17
N GLU A 69 -16.62 -3.91 -5.11
CA GLU A 69 -16.34 -3.57 -3.72
C GLU A 69 -14.84 -3.63 -3.37
N GLN A 70 -14.04 -4.31 -4.20
CA GLN A 70 -12.59 -4.37 -4.09
C GLN A 70 -11.89 -3.30 -4.94
N ALA A 71 -12.65 -2.28 -5.37
CA ALA A 71 -12.16 -1.11 -6.10
C ALA A 71 -11.32 -1.47 -7.34
N GLU A 72 -10.23 -0.75 -7.59
CA GLU A 72 -9.34 -0.96 -8.74
C GLU A 72 -8.65 -2.33 -8.70
N GLN A 73 -8.39 -2.88 -7.51
CA GLN A 73 -7.71 -4.17 -7.36
C GLN A 73 -8.41 -5.30 -8.10
N ALA A 74 -9.74 -5.38 -8.02
CA ALA A 74 -10.48 -6.46 -8.68
C ALA A 74 -10.45 -6.34 -10.21
N PHE A 75 -10.61 -5.13 -10.74
CA PHE A 75 -10.47 -4.90 -12.18
C PHE A 75 -9.05 -5.23 -12.66
N LEU A 76 -8.03 -4.74 -11.97
CA LEU A 76 -6.64 -4.99 -12.34
C LEU A 76 -6.28 -6.48 -12.27
N ASN A 77 -6.76 -7.21 -11.27
CA ASN A 77 -6.58 -8.66 -11.19
C ASN A 77 -7.27 -9.39 -12.34
N GLN A 78 -8.47 -8.96 -12.75
CA GLN A 78 -9.13 -9.53 -13.93
C GLN A 78 -8.34 -9.21 -15.21
N TYR A 79 -7.86 -7.97 -15.34
CA TYR A 79 -7.22 -7.47 -16.56
C TYR A 79 -5.81 -8.03 -16.76
N PHE A 80 -4.96 -7.97 -15.74
CA PHE A 80 -3.56 -8.41 -15.80
C PHE A 80 -3.31 -9.80 -15.22
N GLY A 81 -4.33 -10.49 -14.72
CA GLY A 81 -4.19 -11.70 -13.90
C GLY A 81 -3.26 -12.77 -14.49
N ALA A 82 -3.34 -12.98 -15.80
CA ALA A 82 -2.56 -13.96 -16.55
C ALA A 82 -1.11 -13.52 -16.86
N GLU A 83 -0.83 -12.22 -16.91
CA GLU A 83 0.42 -11.67 -17.44
C GLU A 83 1.28 -10.96 -16.38
N ALA A 84 0.67 -10.59 -15.25
CA ALA A 84 1.32 -9.83 -14.21
C ALA A 84 2.47 -10.62 -13.58
N LEU A 85 3.67 -10.05 -13.58
CA LEU A 85 4.80 -10.58 -12.82
C LEU A 85 4.48 -10.50 -11.32
N ARG A 86 4.69 -11.61 -10.59
CA ARG A 86 4.53 -11.64 -9.13
C ARG A 86 5.83 -11.24 -8.45
N LEU A 87 5.82 -10.06 -7.82
CA LEU A 87 6.94 -9.55 -7.05
C LEU A 87 7.04 -10.23 -5.68
N PRO A 88 8.25 -10.32 -5.08
CA PRO A 88 8.40 -10.75 -3.69
C PRO A 88 7.57 -9.91 -2.72
N TYR A 89 7.09 -10.55 -1.65
CA TYR A 89 6.28 -9.91 -0.62
C TYR A 89 6.93 -8.64 -0.02
N ALA A 90 8.26 -8.60 0.03
CA ALA A 90 9.02 -7.47 0.54
C ALA A 90 8.69 -6.12 -0.13
N TYR A 91 8.21 -6.10 -1.38
CA TYR A 91 7.88 -4.88 -2.11
C TYR A 91 6.47 -4.34 -1.84
N ASN A 92 5.62 -5.09 -1.12
CA ASN A 92 4.32 -4.65 -0.66
C ASN A 92 3.93 -5.43 0.60
N GLY A 93 4.51 -5.01 1.73
CA GLY A 93 4.32 -5.60 3.03
C GLY A 93 2.93 -5.37 3.61
N ASN A 94 1.91 -5.98 3.02
CA ASN A 94 0.53 -5.94 3.49
C ASN A 94 0.43 -6.49 4.92
N LEU A 95 0.07 -5.64 5.89
CA LEU A 95 0.05 -5.97 7.32
C LEU A 95 -0.87 -7.13 7.71
N ALA A 96 -1.74 -7.60 6.81
CA ALA A 96 -2.51 -8.83 7.01
C ALA A 96 -1.62 -10.04 7.35
N ILE A 97 -0.38 -10.10 6.83
CA ILE A 97 0.53 -11.21 7.13
C ILE A 97 0.89 -11.29 8.61
N LYS A 98 0.95 -10.16 9.33
CA LYS A 98 1.26 -10.14 10.77
C LYS A 98 0.20 -10.89 11.56
N LYS A 99 -1.06 -10.81 11.13
CA LYS A 99 -2.17 -11.57 11.74
C LYS A 99 -2.21 -13.02 11.25
N ARG A 100 -1.98 -13.26 9.96
CA ARG A 100 -2.06 -14.59 9.33
C ARG A 100 -0.90 -15.50 9.75
N THR A 101 0.33 -14.99 9.68
CA THR A 101 1.57 -15.75 9.93
C THR A 101 2.62 -14.86 10.63
N PRO A 102 2.49 -14.64 11.97
CA PRO A 102 3.37 -13.73 12.71
C PRO A 102 4.87 -14.07 12.60
N GLN A 103 5.22 -15.35 12.51
CA GLN A 103 6.60 -15.80 12.36
C GLN A 103 7.21 -15.35 11.03
N LEU A 104 6.42 -15.39 9.95
CA LEU A 104 6.85 -14.91 8.64
C LEU A 104 6.98 -13.39 8.63
N TRP A 105 6.06 -12.66 9.29
CA TRP A 105 6.20 -11.21 9.47
C TRP A 105 7.50 -10.82 10.16
N ALA A 106 7.86 -11.55 11.23
CA ALA A 106 9.11 -11.32 11.95
C ALA A 106 10.34 -11.63 11.08
N ALA A 107 10.31 -12.74 10.34
CA ALA A 107 11.42 -13.14 9.47
C ALA A 107 11.67 -12.17 8.30
N LEU A 108 10.62 -11.51 7.79
CA LEU A 108 10.72 -10.61 6.64
C LEU A 108 11.05 -9.16 7.00
N GLN A 109 11.21 -8.83 8.29
CA GLN A 109 11.47 -7.45 8.74
C GLN A 109 12.70 -6.84 8.08
N ASP A 110 13.75 -7.64 7.90
CA ASP A 110 15.01 -7.18 7.29
C ASP A 110 14.98 -7.17 5.77
N GLU A 111 13.98 -7.75 5.13
CA GLU A 111 13.86 -7.75 3.67
C GLU A 111 12.89 -6.67 3.18
N LEU A 112 11.91 -6.32 4.01
CA LEU A 112 10.82 -5.41 3.67
C LEU A 112 11.33 -4.07 3.09
N ARG A 113 10.87 -3.76 1.89
CA ARG A 113 11.15 -2.53 1.15
C ARG A 113 10.04 -1.50 1.35
N ILE A 114 8.79 -1.95 1.28
CA ILE A 114 7.60 -1.12 1.45
C ILE A 114 6.66 -1.83 2.41
N MET A 115 6.17 -1.13 3.42
CA MET A 115 5.15 -1.60 4.34
C MET A 115 3.80 -0.97 3.98
N HIS A 116 2.71 -1.74 3.98
CA HIS A 116 1.39 -1.28 3.55
C HIS A 116 0.35 -1.44 4.66
N PHE A 117 -0.18 -0.31 5.14
CA PHE A 117 -1.03 -0.20 6.34
C PHE A 117 -2.50 -0.62 6.11
N THR A 118 -2.72 -1.69 5.34
CA THR A 118 -4.05 -2.27 5.03
C THR A 118 -4.89 -2.58 6.28
N MET A 119 -4.24 -2.96 7.38
CA MET A 119 -4.89 -3.37 8.62
C MET A 119 -5.08 -2.24 9.63
N ALA A 120 -4.26 -1.19 9.56
CA ALA A 120 -4.19 -0.15 10.59
C ALA A 120 -3.61 1.17 10.04
N LYS A 121 -4.40 1.89 9.25
CA LYS A 121 -4.00 3.20 8.71
C LYS A 121 -3.75 4.20 9.86
N PRO A 122 -2.51 4.73 10.04
CA PRO A 122 -2.17 5.53 11.20
C PRO A 122 -2.96 6.83 11.33
N PHE A 123 -3.34 7.44 10.21
CA PHE A 123 -3.86 8.81 10.19
C PHE A 123 -5.38 8.93 10.35
N LEU A 124 -6.16 7.85 10.29
CA LEU A 124 -7.62 7.92 10.23
C LEU A 124 -8.26 8.39 11.55
N GLN A 125 -9.36 9.15 11.43
CA GLN A 125 -10.27 9.50 12.54
C GLN A 125 -11.69 8.93 12.38
N GLY A 126 -11.99 8.37 11.21
CA GLY A 126 -13.24 7.76 10.78
C GLY A 126 -13.03 7.12 9.40
N ASP A 127 -14.05 6.49 8.85
CA ASP A 127 -13.96 5.94 7.50
C ASP A 127 -14.23 7.04 6.48
N TYR A 128 -13.24 7.33 5.62
CA TYR A 128 -13.29 8.32 4.53
C TYR A 128 -13.35 9.81 4.93
N ASP A 129 -13.15 10.13 6.21
CA ASP A 129 -13.07 11.52 6.65
C ASP A 129 -11.74 12.18 6.22
N GLU A 130 -11.83 13.43 5.78
CA GLU A 130 -10.66 14.28 5.64
C GLU A 130 -9.99 14.50 6.99
N VAL A 131 -8.66 14.41 7.02
CA VAL A 131 -7.87 14.55 8.25
C VAL A 131 -6.92 15.73 8.12
N PRO A 132 -7.07 16.78 8.94
CA PRO A 132 -6.10 17.86 9.00
C PRO A 132 -4.70 17.34 9.33
N MET A 133 -3.68 17.85 8.63
CA MET A 133 -2.30 17.36 8.77
C MET A 133 -1.74 17.49 10.20
N ASP A 134 -2.21 18.47 10.96
CA ASP A 134 -1.83 18.68 12.37
C ASP A 134 -2.46 17.65 13.33
N GLN A 135 -3.46 16.90 12.89
CA GLN A 135 -4.11 15.85 13.68
C GLN A 135 -3.54 14.45 13.47
N LEU A 136 -2.68 14.24 12.46
CA LEU A 136 -2.23 12.89 12.07
C LEU A 136 -1.51 12.15 13.23
N GLU A 137 -0.66 12.83 14.00
CA GLU A 137 0.04 12.20 15.15
C GLU A 137 -0.93 11.82 16.27
N LYS A 138 -1.93 12.66 16.55
CA LYS A 138 -2.99 12.38 17.53
C LYS A 138 -3.81 11.17 17.09
N ASN A 139 -4.12 11.08 15.80
CA ASN A 139 -4.85 9.94 15.24
C ASN A 139 -4.01 8.66 15.28
N ALA A 140 -2.72 8.73 14.96
CA ALA A 140 -1.81 7.60 15.08
C ALA A 140 -1.78 7.04 16.50
N ALA A 141 -1.73 7.90 17.52
CA ALA A 141 -1.82 7.47 18.92
C ALA A 141 -3.15 6.75 19.24
N LYS A 142 -4.29 7.26 18.75
CA LYS A 142 -5.59 6.60 18.91
C LYS A 142 -5.64 5.25 18.19
N VAL A 143 -5.13 5.16 16.97
CA VAL A 143 -5.11 3.93 16.19
C VAL A 143 -4.21 2.90 16.86
N ALA A 144 -3.03 3.29 17.36
CA ALA A 144 -2.14 2.41 18.10
C ALA A 144 -2.79 1.86 19.38
N HIS A 145 -3.56 2.69 20.09
CA HIS A 145 -4.33 2.26 21.25
C HIS A 145 -5.44 1.26 20.89
N ARG A 146 -6.18 1.51 19.81
CA ARG A 146 -7.27 0.63 19.35
C ARG A 146 -6.76 -0.66 18.71
N LYS A 147 -5.57 -0.63 18.10
CA LYS A 147 -4.97 -1.75 17.37
C LYS A 147 -3.55 -2.05 17.88
N PRO A 148 -3.41 -2.52 19.13
CA PRO A 148 -2.11 -2.68 19.79
C PRO A 148 -1.18 -3.69 19.08
N ALA A 149 -1.74 -4.61 18.29
CA ALA A 149 -0.97 -5.54 17.47
C ALA A 149 -0.09 -4.85 16.40
N TYR A 150 -0.43 -3.61 16.00
CA TYR A 150 0.30 -2.85 14.98
C TYR A 150 1.00 -1.60 15.55
N LYS A 151 1.18 -1.54 16.87
CA LYS A 151 1.74 -0.35 17.56
C LYS A 151 3.15 0.01 17.08
N GLU A 152 3.96 -0.99 16.73
CA GLU A 152 5.35 -0.83 16.28
C GLU A 152 5.38 -0.22 14.89
N GLU A 153 4.56 -0.72 13.98
CA GLU A 153 4.43 -0.21 12.62
C GLU A 153 3.88 1.23 12.61
N ILE A 154 2.91 1.52 13.48
CA ILE A 154 2.36 2.87 13.64
C ILE A 154 3.42 3.82 14.20
N ALA A 155 4.26 3.37 15.15
CA ALA A 155 5.36 4.17 15.66
C ALA A 155 6.38 4.49 14.56
N GLU A 156 6.72 3.51 13.71
CA GLU A 156 7.60 3.73 12.55
C GLU A 156 7.04 4.78 11.58
N TRP A 157 5.72 4.74 11.32
CA TRP A 157 5.05 5.77 10.52
C TRP A 157 5.11 7.16 11.17
N VAL A 158 4.91 7.26 12.49
CA VAL A 158 4.96 8.54 13.22
C VAL A 158 6.35 9.15 13.13
N GLU A 159 7.41 8.35 13.26
CA GLU A 159 8.78 8.85 13.11
C GLU A 159 9.06 9.35 11.69
N ALA A 160 8.62 8.61 10.66
CA ALA A 160 8.73 9.06 9.27
C ALA A 160 7.93 10.36 9.01
N TRP A 161 6.74 10.50 9.62
CA TRP A 161 5.94 11.71 9.52
C TRP A 161 6.60 12.91 10.21
N ARG A 162 7.16 12.72 11.41
CA ARG A 162 7.92 13.77 12.13
C ARG A 162 9.14 14.22 11.35
N GLU A 163 9.88 13.27 10.77
CA GLU A 163 10.99 13.60 9.87
C GLU A 163 10.51 14.40 8.66
N THR A 164 9.43 13.96 8.00
CA THR A 164 8.83 14.66 6.87
C THR A 164 8.45 16.10 7.23
N ARG A 165 7.78 16.30 8.38
CA ARG A 165 7.42 17.64 8.87
C ARG A 165 8.63 18.53 9.12
N ARG A 166 9.70 17.98 9.68
CA ARG A 166 10.96 18.71 9.91
C ARG A 166 11.64 19.07 8.60
N THR A 167 11.80 18.11 7.69
CA THR A 167 12.48 18.28 6.41
C THR A 167 11.75 19.24 5.47
N TYR A 168 10.41 19.20 5.47
CA TYR A 168 9.58 19.99 4.56
C TYR A 168 8.80 21.12 5.25
N ALA A 169 9.19 21.53 6.46
CA ALA A 169 8.49 22.52 7.29
C ALA A 169 8.10 23.79 6.51
N THR A 170 9.05 24.37 5.77
CA THR A 170 8.80 25.59 4.98
C THR A 170 7.79 25.37 3.86
N LYS A 171 7.80 24.20 3.20
CA LYS A 171 6.84 23.89 2.13
C LYS A 171 5.44 23.68 2.71
N LEU A 172 5.34 22.93 3.80
CA LEU A 172 4.07 22.68 4.49
C LEU A 172 3.44 23.99 5.01
N ALA A 173 4.24 24.88 5.60
CA ALA A 173 3.75 26.18 6.08
C ALA A 173 3.15 27.04 4.96
N LYS A 174 3.70 26.98 3.74
CA LYS A 174 3.14 27.67 2.56
C LYS A 174 1.81 27.05 2.12
N CYS A 175 1.69 25.73 2.17
CA CYS A 175 0.44 25.03 1.82
C CYS A 175 -0.69 25.32 2.81
N SER A 176 -0.38 25.53 4.10
CA SER A 176 -1.39 25.86 5.13
C SER A 176 -1.81 27.33 5.16
N ALA A 177 -1.15 28.20 4.39
CA ALA A 177 -1.47 29.63 4.28
C ALA A 177 -2.37 29.97 3.07
N LEU A 178 -2.73 28.96 2.28
CA LEU A 178 -3.70 29.01 1.18
C LEU A 178 -5.07 28.54 1.67
#